data_AF-A0A5S3U262-F1
#
_entry.id   AF-A0A5S3U262-F1
#
_cell.length_a   1.000
_cell.length_b   1.000
_cell.length_c   1.000
_cell.angle_alpha   90.00
_cell.angle_beta   90.00
_cell.angle_gamma   90.00
#
_symmetry.space_group_name_H-M   'P 1'
#
loop_
_entity.id
_entity.type
_entity.pdbx_description
1 polymer ?
#
loop_
_entity_poly.entity_id
_entity_poly.type
_entity_poly.pdbx_seq_one_letter_code
_entity_poly.pdbx_strand_id
1 'polypeptide(L)' 'KMRNVWVIPSTAALKLWMERVGLKDVQVKACAITTLEEQRKPQWMENESLVDFLDPNDTSKTIERYPAPLRAILTA' A
#
# COMPACT_ATOMS: atom_id res chain seq x y z
N LYS A 1 5.00 -8.74 -10.08
CA LYS A 1 4.06 -7.79 -10.74
C LYS A 1 2.60 -8.04 -10.32
N MET A 2 1.82 -7.00 -10.07
CA MET A 2 0.40 -7.11 -9.66
C MET A 2 -0.53 -6.80 -10.85
N ARG A 3 -1.35 -7.76 -11.29
CA ARG A 3 -2.17 -7.64 -12.52
C ARG A 3 -3.61 -7.20 -12.29
N ASN A 4 -4.17 -7.45 -11.11
CA ASN A 4 -5.59 -7.23 -10.82
C ASN A 4 -5.77 -6.23 -9.67
N VAL A 5 -5.07 -5.10 -9.75
CA VAL A 5 -5.20 -3.98 -8.79
C VAL A 5 -6.25 -3.01 -9.35
N TRP A 6 -7.33 -2.81 -8.60
CA TRP A 6 -8.49 -2.04 -9.07
C TRP A 6 -8.51 -0.61 -8.52
N VAL A 7 -8.68 -0.48 -7.19
CA VAL A 7 -8.91 0.82 -6.55
C VAL A 7 -7.98 0.98 -5.36
N ILE A 8 -7.19 2.06 -5.38
CA ILE A 8 -6.30 2.47 -4.27
C ILE A 8 -6.79 3.85 -3.79
N PRO A 9 -7.71 3.90 -2.81
CA PRO A 9 -8.28 5.16 -2.35
C PRO A 9 -7.32 5.92 -1.42
N SER A 10 -7.55 7.22 -1.26
CA SER A 10 -7.01 7.94 -0.10
C SER A 10 -7.69 7.46 1.19
N THR A 11 -7.06 7.67 2.34
CA THR A 11 -7.66 7.32 3.64
C THR A 11 -8.99 8.05 3.89
N ALA A 12 -9.13 9.29 3.42
CA ALA A 12 -10.37 10.03 3.48
C ALA A 12 -11.49 9.37 2.65
N ALA A 13 -11.18 8.93 1.42
CA ALA A 13 -12.14 8.24 0.57
C ALA A 13 -12.55 6.87 1.16
N LEU A 14 -11.58 6.10 1.65
CA LEU A 14 -11.87 4.79 2.27
C LEU A 14 -12.71 4.92 3.54
N LYS A 15 -12.40 5.92 4.39
CA LYS A 15 -13.21 6.23 5.57
C LYS A 15 -14.66 6.54 5.18
N LEU A 16 -14.87 7.41 4.19
CA LEU A 16 -16.21 7.76 3.72
C LEU A 16 -16.95 6.52 3.17
N TRP A 17 -16.26 5.61 2.48
CA TRP A 17 -16.88 4.37 1.98
C TRP A 17 -17.30 3.45 3.11
N MET A 18 -16.46 3.30 4.15
CA MET A 18 -16.78 2.52 5.35
C MET A 18 -18.03 3.07 6.05
N GLU A 19 -18.12 4.39 6.22
CA GLU A 19 -19.30 5.05 6.80
C GLU A 19 -20.56 4.83 5.93
N ARG A 20 -20.42 4.89 4.60
CA ARG A 20 -21.54 4.67 3.66
C ARG A 20 -22.08 3.24 3.69
N VAL A 21 -21.26 2.24 4.01
CA VAL A 21 -21.73 0.86 4.18
C VAL A 21 -22.23 0.56 5.61
N GLY A 22 -22.36 1.59 6.45
CA GLY A 22 -23.00 1.49 7.77
C GLY A 22 -22.05 1.21 8.93
N LEU A 23 -20.73 1.20 8.70
CA LEU A 23 -19.75 1.13 9.79
C LEU A 23 -19.75 2.46 10.57
N LYS A 24 -19.56 2.39 11.88
CA LYS A 24 -19.60 3.54 12.79
C LYS A 24 -18.20 3.83 13.33
N ASP A 25 -17.99 5.03 13.88
CA ASP A 25 -16.73 5.40 14.56
C ASP A 25 -15.46 5.08 13.74
N VAL A 26 -15.52 5.29 12.43
CA VAL A 26 -14.41 4.96 11.52
C VAL A 26 -13.20 5.87 11.79
N GLN A 27 -12.08 5.25 12.16
CA GLN A 27 -10.83 5.93 12.53
C GLN A 27 -9.66 5.41 11.70
N VAL A 28 -8.85 6.33 11.19
CA VAL A 28 -7.52 6.02 10.64
C VAL A 28 -6.55 5.88 11.81
N LYS A 29 -6.01 4.69 12.01
CA LYS A 29 -5.07 4.39 13.11
C LYS A 29 -3.62 4.60 12.71
N ALA A 30 -3.28 4.28 11.47
CA ALA A 30 -1.91 4.42 10.98
C ALA A 30 -1.88 4.55 9.45
N CYS A 31 -0.85 5.23 8.97
CA CYS A 31 -0.41 5.24 7.57
C CYS A 31 1.10 5.03 7.57
N ALA A 32 1.59 4.07 6.79
CA ALA A 32 3.02 3.79 6.69
C ALA A 32 3.41 3.52 5.25
N ILE A 33 4.52 4.13 4.81
CA ILE A 33 5.20 3.72 3.58
C ILE A 33 5.77 2.33 3.81
N THR A 34 5.57 1.43 2.85
CA THR A 34 6.15 0.09 2.93
C THR A 34 7.65 0.21 2.69
N THR A 35 8.43 -0.24 3.66
CA THR A 35 9.90 -0.13 3.59
C THR A 35 10.52 -1.38 3.00
N LEU A 36 11.76 -1.25 2.50
CA LEU A 36 12.55 -2.40 2.05
C LEU A 36 12.99 -3.30 3.21
N GLU A 37 12.97 -2.82 4.45
CA GLU A 37 13.26 -3.66 5.61
C GLU A 37 12.07 -4.59 5.93
N GLU A 38 10.85 -4.04 5.85
CA GLU A 38 9.59 -4.74 6.07
C GLU A 38 9.31 -5.75 4.94
N GLN A 39 9.43 -5.33 3.68
CA GLN A 39 9.16 -6.16 2.52
C GLN A 39 10.40 -6.28 1.64
N ARG A 40 11.08 -7.42 1.77
CA ARG A 40 12.29 -7.79 1.02
C ARG A 40 12.27 -9.25 0.64
N LYS A 41 13.24 -9.65 -0.19
CA LYS A 41 13.51 -11.05 -0.51
C LYS A 41 14.39 -11.67 0.58
N PRO A 42 13.86 -12.57 1.43
CA PRO A 42 14.68 -13.37 2.33
C PRO A 42 15.30 -14.58 1.61
N GLN A 43 16.24 -15.26 2.27
CA GLN A 43 16.93 -16.43 1.69
C GLN A 43 15.98 -17.56 1.25
N TRP A 44 14.83 -17.70 1.92
CA TRP A 44 13.84 -18.73 1.61
C TRP A 44 12.85 -18.33 0.51
N MET A 45 12.98 -17.15 -0.10
CA MET A 45 12.11 -16.68 -1.18
C MET A 45 12.93 -16.53 -2.47
N GLU A 46 12.44 -17.11 -3.57
CA GLU A 46 13.16 -17.11 -4.84
C GLU A 46 12.70 -16.01 -5.81
N ASN A 47 11.48 -15.50 -5.64
CA ASN A 47 10.85 -14.54 -6.53
C ASN A 47 11.21 -13.07 -6.21
N GLU A 48 10.73 -12.17 -7.07
CA GLU A 48 10.79 -10.71 -6.93
C GLU A 48 10.10 -10.23 -5.63
N SER A 49 10.60 -9.15 -5.04
CA SER A 49 10.04 -8.48 -3.86
C SER A 49 9.94 -6.96 -4.10
N LEU A 50 9.68 -6.17 -3.05
CA LEU A 50 9.36 -4.74 -3.17
C LEU A 50 10.39 -3.95 -3.99
N VAL A 51 11.69 -4.20 -3.78
CA VAL A 51 12.77 -3.50 -4.49
C VAL A 51 12.66 -3.63 -6.00
N ASP A 52 12.18 -4.78 -6.50
CA ASP A 52 12.02 -5.05 -7.93
C ASP A 52 10.82 -4.31 -8.55
N PHE A 53 9.97 -3.72 -7.71
CA PHE A 53 8.75 -2.99 -8.12
C PHE A 53 8.82 -1.49 -7.88
N LEU A 54 9.94 -0.97 -7.35
CA LEU A 54 10.19 0.47 -7.20
C LEU A 54 11.03 1.02 -8.36
N ASP A 55 10.87 2.31 -8.67
CA ASP A 55 11.74 2.97 -9.63
C ASP A 55 13.20 2.96 -9.09
N PRO A 56 14.17 2.45 -9.87
CA PRO A 56 15.55 2.32 -9.42
C PRO A 56 16.25 3.66 -9.14
N ASN A 57 15.72 4.77 -9.66
CA ASN A 57 16.26 6.11 -9.44
C ASN A 57 15.45 6.92 -8.42
N ASP A 58 14.25 6.49 -8.06
CA ASP A 58 13.34 7.20 -7.17
C ASP A 58 12.39 6.23 -6.44
N THR A 59 12.80 5.76 -5.26
CA THR A 59 12.01 4.79 -4.47
C THR A 59 10.70 5.34 -3.93
N SER A 60 10.39 6.63 -4.12
CA SER A 60 9.05 7.19 -3.85
C SER A 60 8.01 6.79 -4.91
N LYS A 61 8.44 6.11 -5.98
CA LYS A 61 7.58 5.65 -7.08
C LYS A 61 7.73 4.15 -7.36
N THR A 62 6.70 3.55 -7.94
CA THR A 62 6.76 2.23 -8.55
C THR A 62 7.45 2.26 -9.90
N ILE A 63 7.84 1.11 -10.44
CA ILE A 63 8.39 0.99 -11.82
C ILE A 63 7.42 1.49 -12.90
N GLU A 64 6.11 1.48 -12.63
CA GLU A 64 5.06 2.05 -13.49
C GLU A 64 4.85 3.56 -13.26
N ARG A 65 5.67 4.18 -12.40
CA ARG A 65 5.68 5.62 -12.06
C ARG A 65 4.52 6.11 -11.19
N TYR A 66 3.78 5.21 -10.56
CA TYR A 66 2.80 5.58 -9.52
C TYR A 66 3.50 5.85 -8.18
N PRO A 67 2.84 6.52 -7.21
CA PRO A 67 3.39 6.62 -5.86
C PRO A 67 3.71 5.23 -5.26
N ALA A 68 4.81 5.13 -4.53
CA ALA A 68 5.23 3.90 -3.88
C ALA A 68 4.18 3.38 -2.86
N PRO A 69 4.19 2.08 -2.55
CA PRO A 69 3.16 1.47 -1.71
C PRO A 69 3.07 2.08 -0.30
N LEU A 70 1.92 2.69 -0.01
CA LEU A 70 1.52 3.14 1.32
C LEU A 70 0.38 2.26 1.82
N ARG A 71 0.47 1.79 3.06
CA ARG A 71 -0.59 1.01 3.72
C ARG A 71 -1.20 1.83 4.86
N ALA A 72 -2.52 1.77 4.97
CA ALA A 72 -3.27 2.41 6.03
C ALA A 72 -4.07 1.37 6.83
N ILE A 73 -4.18 1.58 8.14
CA ILE A 73 -4.98 0.77 9.05
C ILE A 73 -6.16 1.62 9.51
N LEU A 74 -7.38 1.12 9.31
CA LEU A 74 -8.62 1.75 9.77
C LEU A 74 -9.36 0.78 10.70
N THR A 75 -10.04 1.32 11.71
CA THR A 75 -10.97 0.59 12.60
C THR A 75 -12.35 1.23 12.54
N ALA A 76 -13.39 0.47 12.84
CA ALA A 76 -14.78 0.91 12.92
C ALA A 76 -15.60 -0.04 13.81
#